data_AF-A0A0F9JRM3-F1
#
_entry.id   AF-A0A0F9JRM3-F1
#
_cell.length_a   1.000
_cell.length_b   1.000
_cell.length_c   1.000
_cell.angle_alpha   90.00
_cell.angle_beta   90.00
_cell.angle_gamma   90.00
#
_symmetry.space_group_name_H-M   'P 1'
#
loop_
_entity.id
_entity.type
_entity.pdbx_description
1 polymer ?
#
loop_
_entity_poly.entity_id
_entity_poly.type
_entity_poly.pdbx_seq_one_letter_code
_entity_poly.pdbx_strand_id
1 'polypeptide(L)'
;MNCSMTHVSLKSDMFSMVWPVFALDGKSKGALDFSYKGVSIKIVPSVLGRATIKDKEILIYCLSHIMAAKNAKLELSSTVCFNTYDLLKVTGRGTSGKEYKLVEKALYRLAGTLITTDYKFNGRRFLESMGLIEGFKLIEDSGLSCWQVTLPDWIIESIDDNDVLTLHEGYFQLSKPFERRLYEVCRKRCGRPSKQVIKLDNLRERIGIKLPLSAFKNRIQKLKKVLDYRLRVESDNVLIFRDNESGRRQLAKFEIERLRKG
;
A
#
# COMPACT_ATOMS: atom_id res chain seq x y z
N MET A 1 13.18 -19.14 -9.30
CA MET A 1 14.05 -17.99 -9.67
C MET A 1 14.59 -17.39 -8.36
N ASN A 2 15.89 -17.46 -8.12
CA ASN A 2 16.49 -16.84 -6.93
C ASN A 2 16.68 -15.34 -7.21
N CYS A 3 15.93 -14.49 -6.51
CA CYS A 3 15.90 -13.05 -6.79
C CYS A 3 17.03 -12.32 -6.05
N SER A 4 18.17 -12.13 -6.71
CA SER A 4 19.20 -11.16 -6.30
C SER A 4 19.29 -10.06 -7.35
N MET A 5 18.48 -9.01 -7.21
CA MET A 5 18.54 -7.83 -8.08
C MET A 5 18.77 -6.59 -7.20
N THR A 6 19.89 -5.90 -7.43
CA THR A 6 20.40 -4.82 -6.58
C THR A 6 19.73 -3.45 -6.82
N HIS A 7 18.93 -3.29 -7.88
CA HIS A 7 18.21 -2.05 -8.19
C HIS A 7 16.74 -2.30 -8.57
N VAL A 8 15.99 -2.91 -7.65
CA VAL A 8 14.55 -3.12 -7.81
C VAL A 8 13.79 -1.89 -7.33
N SER A 9 13.17 -1.16 -8.27
CA SER A 9 12.23 -0.08 -7.91
C SER A 9 11.03 -0.66 -7.19
N LEU A 10 10.61 -0.04 -6.10
CA LEU A 10 9.45 -0.48 -5.32
C LEU A 10 8.14 -0.32 -6.11
N LYS A 11 7.29 -1.33 -6.09
CA LYS A 11 6.04 -1.43 -6.84
C LYS A 11 4.89 -1.84 -5.93
N SER A 12 3.72 -1.24 -6.13
CA SER A 12 2.48 -1.63 -5.44
C SER A 12 1.32 -1.58 -6.41
N ASP A 13 0.36 -2.48 -6.21
CA ASP A 13 -0.91 -2.52 -6.92
C ASP A 13 -1.76 -1.28 -6.60
N MET A 14 -2.52 -0.79 -7.58
CA MET A 14 -3.38 0.37 -7.36
C MET A 14 -4.64 0.04 -6.57
N PHE A 15 -5.17 -1.18 -6.68
CA PHE A 15 -6.40 -1.59 -6.00
C PHE A 15 -6.31 -1.35 -4.49
N SER A 16 -5.27 -1.90 -3.85
CA SER A 16 -5.04 -1.78 -2.43
C SER A 16 -4.58 -0.38 -2.00
N MET A 17 -4.16 0.50 -2.92
CA MET A 17 -3.95 1.92 -2.64
C MET A 17 -5.25 2.72 -2.65
N VAL A 18 -6.21 2.34 -3.50
CA VAL A 18 -7.53 2.97 -3.57
C VAL A 18 -8.36 2.59 -2.35
N TRP A 19 -8.32 1.31 -1.99
CA TRP A 19 -9.19 0.69 -1.01
C TRP A 19 -8.47 0.42 0.32
N PRO A 20 -9.10 0.63 1.49
CA PRO A 20 -8.46 0.43 2.80
C PRO A 20 -8.41 -1.06 3.19
N VAL A 21 -7.76 -1.86 2.35
CA VAL A 21 -7.61 -3.32 2.49
C VAL A 21 -6.87 -3.68 3.78
N PHE A 22 -5.72 -3.04 3.99
CA PHE A 22 -4.81 -3.37 5.06
C PHE A 22 -5.15 -2.64 6.37
N ALA A 23 -5.09 -3.36 7.48
CA ALA A 23 -5.23 -2.75 8.80
C ALA A 23 -4.06 -1.80 9.09
N LEU A 24 -4.36 -0.64 9.68
CA LEU A 24 -3.35 0.31 10.16
C LEU A 24 -2.92 0.04 11.61
N ASP A 25 -3.68 -0.79 12.32
CA ASP A 25 -3.34 -1.31 13.62
C ASP A 25 -3.20 -2.84 13.57
N GLY A 26 -2.40 -3.40 14.47
CA GLY A 26 -2.31 -4.85 14.63
C GLY A 26 -3.46 -5.45 15.46
N LYS A 27 -4.55 -4.70 15.66
CA LYS A 27 -5.65 -5.06 16.58
C LYS A 27 -6.99 -5.26 15.88
N SER A 28 -7.10 -4.86 14.61
CA SER A 28 -8.29 -5.03 13.78
C SER A 28 -8.53 -6.51 13.50
N LYS A 29 -9.45 -7.11 14.27
CA LYS A 29 -9.83 -8.53 14.15
C LYS A 29 -11.18 -8.77 13.46
N GLY A 30 -11.99 -7.73 13.26
CA GLY A 30 -13.30 -7.85 12.64
C GLY A 30 -13.27 -7.67 11.13
N ALA A 31 -14.31 -8.17 10.46
CA ALA A 31 -14.56 -7.84 9.06
C ALA A 31 -14.72 -6.32 8.89
N LEU A 32 -14.28 -5.81 7.74
CA LEU A 32 -14.47 -4.42 7.35
C LEU A 32 -15.34 -4.37 6.11
N ASP A 33 -16.53 -3.81 6.24
CA ASP A 33 -17.34 -3.36 5.11
C ASP A 33 -16.99 -1.90 4.82
N PHE A 34 -16.67 -1.62 3.55
CA PHE A 34 -16.35 -0.28 3.10
C PHE A 34 -17.02 -0.03 1.75
N SER A 35 -17.80 1.04 1.66
CA SER A 35 -18.48 1.43 0.43
C SER A 35 -18.07 2.84 0.04
N TYR A 36 -17.70 3.02 -1.22
CA TYR A 36 -17.35 4.34 -1.72
C TYR A 36 -17.72 4.46 -3.19
N LYS A 37 -18.44 5.54 -3.55
CA LYS A 37 -18.89 5.83 -4.92
C LYS A 37 -19.59 4.65 -5.61
N GLY A 38 -20.42 3.90 -4.87
CA GLY A 38 -21.24 2.81 -5.41
C GLY A 38 -20.51 1.48 -5.61
N VAL A 39 -19.24 1.37 -5.16
CA VAL A 39 -18.52 0.09 -5.06
C VAL A 39 -18.44 -0.30 -3.60
N SER A 40 -18.75 -1.56 -3.29
CA SER A 40 -18.59 -2.14 -1.96
C SER A 40 -17.41 -3.10 -1.94
N ILE A 41 -16.62 -3.01 -0.88
CA ILE A 41 -15.62 -4.03 -0.53
C ILE A 41 -15.92 -4.54 0.86
N LYS A 42 -15.82 -5.85 1.04
CA LYS A 42 -15.82 -6.53 2.32
C LYS A 42 -14.46 -7.18 2.49
N ILE A 43 -13.82 -6.94 3.62
CA ILE A 43 -12.55 -7.57 3.95
C ILE A 43 -12.78 -8.50 5.13
N VAL A 44 -12.58 -9.80 4.91
CA VAL A 44 -12.75 -10.84 5.93
C VAL A 44 -11.36 -11.26 6.43
N PRO A 45 -11.06 -11.06 7.72
CA PRO A 45 -9.77 -11.46 8.29
C PRO A 45 -9.71 -12.96 8.57
N SER A 46 -8.48 -13.46 8.71
CA SER A 46 -8.22 -14.79 9.25
C SER A 46 -8.42 -14.85 10.77
N VAL A 47 -8.36 -16.05 11.34
CA VAL A 47 -8.27 -16.26 12.81
C VAL A 47 -7.06 -15.56 13.45
N LEU A 48 -6.00 -15.30 12.66
CA LEU A 48 -4.80 -14.57 13.07
C LEU A 48 -4.93 -13.06 12.89
N GLY A 49 -6.11 -12.59 12.48
CA GLY A 49 -6.42 -11.19 12.21
C GLY A 49 -6.25 -10.81 10.74
N ARG A 50 -6.57 -9.54 10.46
CA ARG A 50 -6.44 -8.94 9.12
C ARG A 50 -4.98 -8.63 8.80
N ALA A 51 -4.57 -8.82 7.55
CA ALA A 51 -3.28 -8.33 7.07
C ALA A 51 -3.13 -6.82 7.33
N THR A 52 -1.98 -6.44 7.86
CA THR A 52 -1.63 -5.07 8.20
C THR A 52 -0.86 -4.40 7.06
N ILE A 53 -0.78 -3.06 7.08
CA ILE A 53 0.00 -2.32 6.08
C ILE A 53 1.52 -2.63 6.15
N LYS A 54 1.98 -3.22 7.25
CA LYS A 54 3.34 -3.76 7.35
C LYS A 54 3.46 -5.11 6.65
N ASP A 55 2.45 -5.96 6.72
CA ASP A 55 2.45 -7.24 6.01
C ASP A 55 2.48 -7.02 4.48
N LYS A 56 1.86 -5.94 4.00
CA LYS A 56 1.93 -5.48 2.60
C LYS A 56 3.37 -5.32 2.08
N GLU A 57 4.37 -5.13 2.94
CA GLU A 57 5.78 -5.08 2.52
C GLU A 57 6.19 -6.32 1.71
N ILE A 58 5.66 -7.51 2.06
CA ILE A 58 5.93 -8.75 1.33
C ILE A 58 5.35 -8.69 -0.08
N LEU A 59 4.11 -8.19 -0.24
CA LEU A 59 3.49 -8.03 -1.55
C LEU A 59 4.23 -7.01 -2.40
N ILE A 60 4.63 -5.88 -1.83
CA ILE A 60 5.46 -4.88 -2.51
C ILE A 60 6.78 -5.53 -2.96
N TYR A 61 7.44 -6.28 -2.09
CA TYR A 61 8.67 -6.99 -2.43
C TYR A 61 8.46 -7.94 -3.61
N CYS A 62 7.44 -8.81 -3.55
CA CYS A 62 7.15 -9.78 -4.61
C CYS A 62 6.82 -9.09 -5.94
N LEU A 63 5.88 -8.12 -5.91
CA LEU A 63 5.46 -7.39 -7.09
C LEU A 63 6.60 -6.59 -7.73
N SER A 64 7.50 -6.03 -6.92
CA SER A 64 8.66 -5.30 -7.42
C SER A 64 9.62 -6.22 -8.18
N HIS A 65 9.81 -7.46 -7.71
CA HIS A 65 10.64 -8.44 -8.39
C HIS A 65 10.01 -8.95 -9.69
N ILE A 66 8.71 -9.23 -9.71
CA ILE A 66 8.01 -9.62 -10.95
C ILE A 66 8.07 -8.49 -11.98
N MET A 67 7.86 -7.24 -11.56
CA MET A 67 8.02 -6.08 -12.44
C MET A 67 9.45 -5.92 -12.97
N ALA A 68 10.46 -6.22 -12.15
CA ALA A 68 11.85 -6.19 -12.57
C ALA A 68 12.13 -7.28 -13.62
N ALA A 69 11.61 -8.49 -13.42
CA ALA A 69 11.67 -9.59 -14.40
C ALA A 69 10.98 -9.22 -15.72
N LYS A 70 9.78 -8.61 -15.66
CA LYS A 70 9.05 -8.08 -16.82
C LYS A 70 9.88 -7.07 -17.60
N ASN A 71 10.47 -6.10 -16.91
CA ASN A 71 11.32 -5.09 -17.55
C ASN A 71 12.60 -5.69 -18.16
N ALA A 72 13.11 -6.77 -17.58
CA ALA A 72 14.24 -7.53 -18.11
C ALA A 72 13.84 -8.53 -19.24
N LYS A 73 12.56 -8.57 -19.64
CA LYS A 73 12.01 -9.51 -20.63
C LYS A 73 12.23 -10.98 -20.29
N LEU A 74 12.20 -11.30 -19.00
CA LEU A 74 12.27 -12.68 -18.50
C LEU A 74 10.87 -13.28 -18.41
N GLU A 75 10.78 -14.60 -18.40
CA GLU A 75 9.52 -15.31 -18.18
C GLU A 75 8.94 -14.94 -16.82
N LEU A 76 7.65 -14.57 -16.81
CA LEU A 76 6.96 -14.15 -15.59
C LEU A 76 6.47 -15.38 -14.84
N SER A 77 6.70 -15.37 -13.52
CA SER A 77 6.09 -16.34 -12.61
C SER A 77 5.25 -15.59 -11.59
N SER A 78 4.05 -16.10 -11.31
CA SER A 78 3.22 -15.63 -10.19
C SER A 78 3.79 -16.04 -8.83
N THR A 79 4.79 -16.94 -8.80
CA THR A 79 5.47 -17.37 -7.59
C THR A 79 6.83 -16.70 -7.44
N VAL A 80 7.02 -15.98 -6.33
CA VAL A 80 8.30 -15.36 -5.97
C VAL A 80 8.97 -16.16 -4.87
N CYS A 81 10.25 -16.46 -5.06
CA CYS A 81 11.09 -17.13 -4.07
C CYS A 81 12.10 -16.15 -3.46
N PHE A 82 12.16 -16.09 -2.13
CA PHE A 82 13.10 -15.22 -1.42
C PHE A 82 13.49 -15.80 -0.06
N ASN A 83 14.72 -15.51 0.39
CA ASN A 83 15.09 -15.78 1.77
C ASN A 83 14.59 -14.64 2.68
N THR A 84 14.36 -14.96 3.95
CA THR A 84 13.81 -13.98 4.91
C THR A 84 14.81 -12.83 5.17
N TYR A 85 16.12 -13.12 5.11
CA TYR A 85 17.17 -12.13 5.33
C TYR A 85 17.09 -10.97 4.31
N ASP A 86 16.97 -11.28 3.03
CA ASP A 86 16.92 -10.32 1.93
C ASP A 86 15.67 -9.45 2.01
N LEU A 87 14.51 -10.06 2.28
CA LEU A 87 13.28 -9.31 2.53
C LEU A 87 13.48 -8.31 3.68
N LEU A 88 14.04 -8.76 4.80
CA LEU A 88 14.25 -7.89 5.98
C LEU A 88 15.26 -6.78 5.68
N LYS A 89 16.32 -7.06 4.91
CA LYS A 89 17.29 -6.05 4.47
C LYS A 89 16.66 -5.00 3.57
N VAL A 90 15.92 -5.42 2.54
CA VAL A 90 15.25 -4.50 1.60
C VAL A 90 14.20 -3.65 2.29
N THR A 91 13.46 -4.22 3.26
CA THR A 91 12.44 -3.51 4.03
C THR A 91 13.00 -2.69 5.20
N GLY A 92 14.33 -2.68 5.39
CA GLY A 92 14.99 -1.91 6.45
C GLY A 92 14.65 -2.39 7.87
N ARG A 93 14.34 -3.68 8.03
CA ARG A 93 13.99 -4.31 9.32
C ARG A 93 15.20 -4.96 9.96
N GLY A 94 15.10 -5.21 11.27
CA GLY A 94 16.09 -6.01 11.99
C GLY A 94 16.11 -7.46 11.47
N THR A 95 17.22 -8.16 11.67
CA THR A 95 17.41 -9.55 11.21
C THR A 95 17.46 -10.55 12.38
N SER A 96 16.75 -10.25 13.47
CA SER A 96 16.67 -11.14 14.63
C SER A 96 15.64 -12.26 14.43
N GLY A 97 15.74 -13.36 15.18
CA GLY A 97 14.76 -14.46 15.10
C GLY A 97 13.31 -14.03 15.39
N LYS A 98 13.11 -12.94 16.14
CA LYS A 98 11.78 -12.32 16.32
C LYS A 98 11.22 -11.78 15.00
N GLU A 99 12.05 -11.14 14.18
CA GLU A 99 11.64 -10.57 12.90
C GLU A 99 11.29 -11.67 11.89
N TYR A 100 12.01 -12.80 11.91
CA TYR A 100 11.67 -13.98 11.12
C TYR A 100 10.28 -14.53 11.47
N LYS A 101 9.98 -14.69 12.77
CA LYS A 101 8.63 -15.08 13.23
C LYS A 101 7.54 -14.07 12.85
N LEU A 102 7.90 -12.78 12.75
CA LEU A 102 6.95 -11.75 12.31
C LEU A 102 6.66 -11.84 10.81
N VAL A 103 7.64 -12.21 9.98
CA VAL A 103 7.46 -12.47 8.54
C VAL A 103 6.54 -13.67 8.34
N GLU A 104 6.78 -14.77 9.05
CA GLU A 104 5.90 -15.95 9.00
C GLU A 104 4.45 -15.59 9.38
N LYS A 105 4.25 -14.89 10.50
CA LYS A 105 2.90 -14.42 10.90
C LYS A 105 2.27 -13.47 9.88
N ALA A 106 3.08 -12.67 9.16
CA ALA A 106 2.59 -11.80 8.11
C ALA A 106 2.09 -12.62 6.91
N LEU A 107 2.83 -13.65 6.49
CA LEU A 107 2.42 -14.57 5.43
C LEU A 107 1.08 -15.26 5.75
N TYR A 108 0.92 -15.78 6.98
CA TYR A 108 -0.36 -16.35 7.40
C TYR A 108 -1.52 -15.36 7.36
N ARG A 109 -1.32 -14.11 7.81
CA ARG A 109 -2.36 -13.06 7.73
C ARG A 109 -2.68 -12.69 6.29
N LEU A 110 -1.69 -12.64 5.40
CA LEU A 110 -1.88 -12.38 3.97
C LEU A 110 -2.72 -13.50 3.33
N ALA A 111 -2.33 -14.76 3.54
CA ALA A 111 -3.05 -15.91 2.99
C ALA A 111 -4.50 -16.01 3.47
N GLY A 112 -4.76 -15.67 4.74
CA GLY A 112 -6.10 -15.77 5.31
C GLY A 112 -6.94 -14.49 5.24
N THR A 113 -6.47 -13.41 4.62
CA THR A 113 -7.30 -12.20 4.43
C THR A 113 -7.97 -12.26 3.06
N LEU A 114 -9.30 -12.25 3.05
CA LEU A 114 -10.10 -12.25 1.84
C LEU A 114 -10.67 -10.86 1.56
N ILE A 115 -10.61 -10.44 0.30
CA ILE A 115 -11.30 -9.27 -0.22
C ILE A 115 -12.47 -9.77 -1.06
N THR A 116 -13.68 -9.40 -0.67
CA THR A 116 -14.88 -9.58 -1.48
C THR A 116 -15.29 -8.23 -2.07
N THR A 117 -15.46 -8.13 -3.38
CA THR A 117 -15.96 -6.90 -4.02
C THR A 117 -17.09 -7.22 -4.97
N ASP A 118 -18.01 -6.26 -5.12
CA ASP A 118 -19.02 -6.31 -6.16
C ASP A 118 -18.68 -5.35 -7.30
N TYR A 119 -18.80 -5.84 -8.52
CA TYR A 119 -18.70 -5.01 -9.71
C TYR A 119 -19.84 -5.31 -10.67
N LYS A 120 -20.14 -4.36 -11.54
CA LYS A 120 -21.16 -4.51 -12.58
C LYS A 120 -20.48 -4.64 -13.93
N PHE A 121 -20.83 -5.67 -14.67
CA PHE A 121 -20.37 -5.89 -16.04
C PHE A 121 -21.55 -6.37 -16.89
N ASN A 122 -21.78 -5.74 -18.05
CA ASN A 122 -22.90 -6.02 -18.95
C ASN A 122 -24.27 -6.13 -18.26
N GLY A 123 -24.58 -5.18 -17.37
CA GLY A 123 -25.85 -5.13 -16.64
C GLY A 123 -26.02 -6.18 -15.53
N ARG A 124 -25.05 -7.08 -15.35
CA ARG A 124 -25.04 -8.10 -14.28
C ARG A 124 -24.14 -7.65 -13.13
N ARG A 125 -24.52 -7.99 -11.91
CA ARG A 125 -23.70 -7.80 -10.71
C ARG A 125 -22.92 -9.08 -10.44
N PHE A 126 -21.61 -8.97 -10.34
CA PHE A 126 -20.71 -10.04 -9.94
C PHE A 126 -20.30 -9.82 -8.48
N LEU A 127 -20.12 -10.91 -7.75
CA LEU A 127 -19.56 -10.92 -6.41
C LEU A 127 -18.36 -11.86 -6.45
N GLU A 128 -17.18 -11.32 -6.18
CA GLU A 128 -15.94 -12.05 -6.27
C GLU A 128 -15.18 -11.94 -4.96
N SER A 129 -14.63 -13.06 -4.48
CA SER A 129 -13.85 -13.14 -3.24
C SER A 129 -12.47 -13.67 -3.55
N MET A 130 -11.43 -12.89 -3.26
CA MET A 130 -10.04 -13.16 -3.61
C MET A 130 -9.14 -13.05 -2.38
N GLY A 131 -8.06 -13.82 -2.35
CA GLY A 131 -6.98 -13.68 -1.36
C GLY A 131 -6.04 -12.51 -1.68
N LEU A 132 -5.21 -12.13 -0.69
CA LEU A 132 -4.06 -11.24 -0.93
C LEU A 132 -2.85 -11.97 -1.50
N ILE A 133 -2.74 -13.27 -1.18
CA ILE A 133 -1.84 -14.26 -1.78
C ILE A 133 -2.64 -15.55 -1.96
N GLU A 134 -2.30 -16.37 -2.96
CA GLU A 134 -2.89 -17.70 -3.13
C GLU A 134 -2.33 -18.68 -2.09
N GLY A 135 -1.06 -18.50 -1.72
CA GLY A 135 -0.44 -19.33 -0.72
C GLY A 135 1.05 -19.05 -0.59
N PHE A 136 1.66 -19.75 0.36
CA PHE A 136 3.10 -19.71 0.56
C PHE A 136 3.62 -21.07 1.03
N LYS A 137 4.92 -21.33 0.81
CA LYS A 137 5.63 -22.53 1.27
C LYS A 137 6.99 -22.13 1.83
N LEU A 138 7.41 -22.78 2.91
CA LEU A 138 8.79 -22.73 3.37
C LEU A 138 9.51 -23.93 2.75
N ILE A 139 10.61 -23.68 2.06
CA ILE A 139 11.52 -24.72 1.58
C ILE A 139 12.79 -24.61 2.40
N GLU A 140 13.20 -25.74 2.97
CA GLU A 140 14.44 -25.87 3.73
C GLU A 140 15.30 -26.91 3.03
N ASP A 141 16.50 -26.50 2.63
CA ASP A 141 17.48 -27.38 2.00
C ASP A 141 18.88 -27.02 2.50
N SER A 142 19.61 -28.02 3.02
CA SER A 142 21.03 -27.91 3.36
C SER A 142 21.40 -26.69 4.22
N GLY A 143 20.52 -26.31 5.15
CA GLY A 143 20.71 -25.17 6.06
C GLY A 143 20.26 -23.81 5.51
N LEU A 144 19.75 -23.76 4.27
CA LEU A 144 19.14 -22.58 3.68
C LEU A 144 17.62 -22.70 3.73
N SER A 145 16.93 -21.62 4.11
CA SER A 145 15.48 -21.53 4.07
C SER A 145 15.00 -20.41 3.16
N CYS A 146 14.02 -20.72 2.30
CA CYS A 146 13.39 -19.75 1.42
C CYS A 146 11.87 -19.86 1.46
N TRP A 147 11.21 -18.72 1.39
CA TRP A 147 9.77 -18.64 1.18
C TRP A 147 9.49 -18.65 -0.31
N GLN A 148 8.54 -19.46 -0.74
CA GLN A 148 7.83 -19.31 -2.01
C GLN A 148 6.47 -18.69 -1.72
N VAL A 149 6.13 -17.60 -2.40
CA VAL A 149 4.84 -16.91 -2.26
C VAL A 149 4.20 -16.83 -3.64
N THR A 150 2.98 -17.33 -3.78
CA THR A 150 2.20 -17.25 -5.01
C THR A 150 1.23 -16.09 -4.92
N LEU A 151 1.34 -15.14 -5.85
CA LEU A 151 0.43 -14.02 -5.98
C LEU A 151 -0.85 -14.45 -6.74
N PRO A 152 -2.01 -13.87 -6.38
CA PRO A 152 -3.28 -14.15 -7.02
C PRO A 152 -3.35 -13.50 -8.40
N ASP A 153 -4.22 -14.05 -9.25
CA ASP A 153 -4.35 -13.62 -10.64
C ASP A 153 -4.63 -12.12 -10.74
N TRP A 154 -5.50 -11.55 -9.89
CA TRP A 154 -5.80 -10.12 -9.90
C TRP A 154 -4.57 -9.21 -9.66
N ILE A 155 -3.55 -9.67 -8.93
CA ILE A 155 -2.29 -8.92 -8.78
C ILE A 155 -1.45 -9.06 -10.05
N ILE A 156 -1.42 -10.23 -10.67
CA ILE A 156 -0.69 -10.46 -11.91
C ILE A 156 -1.32 -9.68 -13.07
N GLU A 157 -2.64 -9.71 -13.21
CA GLU A 157 -3.40 -8.93 -14.18
C GLU A 157 -3.13 -7.42 -14.03
N SER A 158 -2.99 -6.92 -12.79
CA SER A 158 -2.64 -5.51 -12.56
C SER A 158 -1.31 -5.09 -13.19
N ILE A 159 -0.37 -6.03 -13.36
CA ILE A 159 0.91 -5.79 -14.03
C ILE A 159 0.72 -5.60 -15.54
N ASP A 160 -0.22 -6.32 -16.13
CA ASP A 160 -0.51 -6.26 -17.57
C ASP A 160 -1.38 -5.06 -17.93
N ASP A 161 -2.30 -4.69 -17.05
CA ASP A 161 -3.14 -3.49 -17.18
C ASP A 161 -2.41 -2.17 -16.87
N ASN A 162 -1.11 -2.22 -16.52
CA ASN A 162 -0.32 -1.08 -16.04
C ASN A 162 -0.91 -0.41 -14.79
N ASP A 163 -1.63 -1.18 -13.97
CA ASP A 163 -2.25 -0.79 -12.70
C ASP A 163 -1.29 -1.00 -11.51
N VAL A 164 0.01 -0.79 -11.76
CA VAL A 164 1.09 -0.86 -10.78
C VAL A 164 1.80 0.49 -10.69
N LEU A 165 1.92 1.03 -9.48
CA LEU A 165 2.61 2.29 -9.24
C LEU A 165 4.00 2.07 -8.63
N THR A 166 4.98 2.80 -9.17
CA THR A 166 6.29 2.94 -8.54
C THR A 166 6.17 3.73 -7.25
N LEU A 167 6.70 3.21 -6.15
CA LEU A 167 6.79 3.91 -4.86
C LEU A 167 8.10 4.69 -4.75
N HIS A 168 8.12 5.64 -3.83
CA HIS A 168 9.33 6.36 -3.43
C HIS A 168 10.27 5.39 -2.70
N GLU A 169 11.58 5.47 -2.95
CA GLU A 169 12.61 4.61 -2.32
C GLU A 169 12.54 4.64 -0.78
N GLY A 170 12.21 5.82 -0.24
CA GLY A 170 11.93 6.09 1.17
C GLY A 170 10.68 5.43 1.78
N TYR A 171 9.93 4.60 1.04
CA TYR A 171 8.64 4.06 1.50
C TYR A 171 8.79 3.17 2.74
N PHE A 172 9.77 2.27 2.77
CA PHE A 172 9.94 1.36 3.89
C PHE A 172 10.43 2.07 5.17
N GLN A 173 11.07 3.23 5.04
CA GLN A 173 11.53 4.06 6.15
C GLN A 173 10.37 4.74 6.90
N LEU A 174 9.15 4.77 6.32
CA LEU A 174 7.96 5.24 7.03
C LEU A 174 7.59 4.24 8.15
N SER A 175 7.97 4.52 9.40
CA SER A 175 7.74 3.60 10.51
C SER A 175 6.27 3.51 10.96
N LYS A 176 5.49 4.58 10.72
CA LYS A 176 4.09 4.67 11.17
C LYS A 176 3.12 4.15 10.09
N PRO A 177 2.27 3.15 10.40
CA PRO A 177 1.26 2.62 9.47
C PRO A 177 0.39 3.69 8.80
N PHE A 178 -0.02 4.69 9.57
CA PHE A 178 -0.81 5.81 9.06
C PHE A 178 -0.08 6.63 7.99
N GLU A 179 1.21 6.89 8.17
CA GLU A 179 1.99 7.68 7.22
C GLU A 179 2.18 6.92 5.91
N ARG A 180 2.39 5.60 5.96
CA ARG A 180 2.39 4.73 4.78
C ARG A 180 1.07 4.78 4.02
N ARG A 181 -0.04 4.60 4.74
CA ARG A 181 -1.36 4.65 4.10
C ARG A 181 -1.67 6.01 3.50
N LEU A 182 -1.32 7.09 4.21
CA LEU A 182 -1.49 8.45 3.70
C LEU A 182 -0.64 8.66 2.44
N TYR A 183 0.59 8.16 2.43
CA TYR A 183 1.46 8.18 1.24
C TYR A 183 0.80 7.46 0.06
N GLU A 184 0.28 6.24 0.24
CA GLU A 184 -0.39 5.49 -0.84
C GLU A 184 -1.57 6.26 -1.43
N VAL A 185 -2.41 6.85 -0.57
CA VAL A 185 -3.55 7.64 -1.03
C VAL A 185 -3.07 8.89 -1.79
N CYS A 186 -2.00 9.56 -1.32
CA CYS A 186 -1.40 10.67 -2.04
C CYS A 186 -0.82 10.22 -3.38
N ARG A 187 -0.10 9.10 -3.42
CA ARG A 187 0.55 8.55 -4.61
C ARG A 187 -0.46 8.20 -5.70
N LYS A 188 -1.53 7.49 -5.33
CA LYS A 188 -2.59 7.12 -6.26
C LYS A 188 -3.34 8.33 -6.81
N ARG A 189 -3.54 9.37 -6.00
CA ARG A 189 -4.34 10.54 -6.37
C ARG A 189 -3.56 11.62 -7.11
N CYS A 190 -2.29 11.82 -6.77
CA CYS A 190 -1.52 12.96 -7.27
C CYS A 190 -0.95 12.77 -8.67
N GLY A 191 -1.01 11.56 -9.25
CA GLY A 191 -0.72 11.28 -10.67
C GLY A 191 0.36 12.20 -11.28
N ARG A 192 -0.02 12.92 -12.35
CA ARG A 192 0.80 13.98 -12.98
C ARG A 192 0.69 15.36 -12.30
N PRO A 193 -0.47 15.86 -11.85
CA PRO A 193 -0.60 17.22 -11.32
C PRO A 193 0.34 17.51 -10.14
N SER A 194 0.89 18.73 -10.12
CA SER A 194 1.77 19.20 -9.04
C SER A 194 1.03 19.62 -7.76
N LYS A 195 -0.28 19.88 -7.86
CA LYS A 195 -1.20 20.19 -6.76
C LYS A 195 -2.49 19.39 -6.93
N GLN A 196 -3.02 18.90 -5.82
CA GLN A 196 -4.32 18.26 -5.71
C GLN A 196 -5.06 18.76 -4.47
N VAL A 197 -6.38 18.70 -4.52
CA VAL A 197 -7.24 19.03 -3.38
C VAL A 197 -8.16 17.84 -3.11
N ILE A 198 -8.28 17.49 -1.83
CA ILE A 198 -9.20 16.45 -1.37
C ILE A 198 -9.93 16.96 -0.13
N LYS A 199 -11.25 16.75 -0.08
CA LYS A 199 -12.02 16.99 1.14
C LYS A 199 -11.47 16.11 2.27
N LEU A 200 -11.32 16.70 3.44
CA LEU A 200 -10.76 16.04 4.62
C LEU A 200 -11.50 14.73 4.93
N ASP A 201 -12.82 14.73 4.82
CA ASP A 201 -13.66 13.56 5.05
C ASP A 201 -13.40 12.42 4.05
N ASN A 202 -13.31 12.75 2.76
CA ASN A 202 -12.96 11.80 1.70
C ASN A 202 -11.55 11.21 1.89
N LEU A 203 -10.59 12.03 2.35
CA LEU A 203 -9.25 11.52 2.70
C LEU A 203 -9.32 10.54 3.88
N ARG A 204 -10.09 10.88 4.92
CA ARG A 204 -10.28 10.06 6.13
C ARG A 204 -10.90 8.69 5.78
N GLU A 205 -11.94 8.69 4.95
CA GLU A 205 -12.59 7.48 4.43
C GLU A 205 -11.60 6.60 3.66
N ARG A 206 -10.84 7.17 2.72
CA ARG A 206 -9.85 6.41 1.93
C ARG A 206 -8.71 5.82 2.75
N ILE A 207 -8.31 6.50 3.82
CA ILE A 207 -7.34 5.96 4.78
C ILE A 207 -7.96 4.79 5.57
N GLY A 208 -9.28 4.75 5.72
CA GLY A 208 -9.99 3.66 6.40
C GLY A 208 -9.96 3.78 7.92
N ILE A 209 -10.00 5.01 8.45
CA ILE A 209 -9.94 5.28 9.89
C ILE A 209 -11.22 5.93 10.43
N LYS A 210 -11.56 5.60 11.67
CA LYS A 210 -12.77 6.08 12.37
C LYS A 210 -12.49 7.25 13.34
N LEU A 211 -11.36 7.95 13.20
CA LEU A 211 -11.06 9.13 14.02
C LEU A 211 -12.09 10.24 13.79
N PRO A 212 -12.51 11.00 14.83
CA PRO A 212 -13.29 12.22 14.63
C PRO A 212 -12.59 13.18 13.66
N LEU A 213 -13.37 13.90 12.86
CA LEU A 213 -12.82 14.80 11.82
C LEU A 213 -11.85 15.83 12.38
N SER A 214 -12.13 16.41 13.55
CA SER A 214 -11.24 17.36 14.24
C SER A 214 -9.89 16.74 14.60
N ALA A 215 -9.90 15.54 15.20
CA ALA A 215 -8.68 14.81 15.55
C ALA A 215 -7.88 14.41 14.29
N PHE A 216 -8.57 14.00 13.22
CA PHE A 216 -7.94 13.70 11.95
C PHE A 216 -7.31 14.95 11.30
N LYS A 217 -8.02 16.08 11.31
CA LYS A 217 -7.53 17.38 10.84
C LYS A 217 -6.23 17.76 11.54
N ASN A 218 -6.23 17.72 12.87
CA ASN A 218 -5.07 18.01 13.72
C ASN A 218 -3.89 17.08 13.40
N ARG A 219 -4.16 15.80 13.15
CA ARG A 219 -3.13 14.81 12.78
C ARG A 219 -2.48 15.14 11.44
N ILE A 220 -3.27 15.50 10.42
CA ILE A 220 -2.74 15.88 9.10
C ILE A 220 -1.95 17.19 9.18
N GLN A 221 -2.45 18.18 9.93
CA GLN A 221 -1.77 19.47 10.12
C GLN A 221 -0.38 19.33 10.74
N LYS A 222 -0.20 18.39 11.69
CA LYS A 222 1.10 18.12 12.33
C LYS A 222 2.11 17.46 11.40
N LEU A 223 1.66 16.61 10.47
CA LEU A 223 2.57 15.81 9.64
C LEU A 223 3.30 16.67 8.59
N LYS A 224 2.64 17.68 8.00
CA LYS A 224 3.14 18.66 6.99
C LYS A 224 3.75 18.10 5.69
N LYS A 225 4.37 16.91 5.72
CA LYS A 225 5.04 16.24 4.60
C LYS A 225 5.03 14.72 4.82
N VAL A 226 4.85 13.97 3.74
CA VAL A 226 5.06 12.52 3.69
C VAL A 226 5.81 12.19 2.40
N LEU A 227 7.06 11.76 2.53
CA LEU A 227 7.99 11.54 1.40
C LEU A 227 7.96 12.69 0.38
N ASP A 228 7.62 12.43 -0.87
CA ASP A 228 7.55 13.41 -1.96
C ASP A 228 6.24 14.21 -2.02
N TYR A 229 5.49 14.29 -0.91
CA TYR A 229 4.24 15.06 -0.82
C TYR A 229 4.23 16.02 0.37
N ARG A 230 3.90 17.29 0.14
CA ARG A 230 3.64 18.31 1.17
C ARG A 230 2.15 18.51 1.35
N LEU A 231 1.73 18.65 2.60
CA LEU A 231 0.32 18.71 2.98
C LEU A 231 0.02 20.06 3.63
N ARG A 232 -1.08 20.68 3.22
CA ARG A 232 -1.67 21.86 3.89
C ARG A 232 -3.14 21.61 4.12
N VAL A 233 -3.63 22.07 5.26
CA VAL A 233 -5.06 22.04 5.57
C VAL A 233 -5.60 23.46 5.48
N GLU A 234 -6.67 23.62 4.72
CA GLU A 234 -7.42 24.87 4.57
C GLU A 234 -8.90 24.54 4.70
N SER A 235 -9.57 25.10 5.72
CA SER A 235 -10.95 24.77 6.06
C SER A 235 -11.17 23.26 6.15
N ASP A 236 -11.95 22.67 5.26
CA ASP A 236 -12.25 21.23 5.20
C ASP A 236 -11.54 20.51 4.05
N ASN A 237 -10.50 21.12 3.49
CA ASN A 237 -9.70 20.56 2.41
C ASN A 237 -8.27 20.28 2.86
N VAL A 238 -7.71 19.22 2.31
CA VAL A 238 -6.28 18.92 2.33
C VAL A 238 -5.74 19.20 0.93
N LEU A 239 -4.84 20.18 0.85
CA LEU A 239 -4.06 20.48 -0.33
C LEU A 239 -2.79 19.63 -0.29
N ILE A 240 -2.57 18.88 -1.35
CA ILE A 240 -1.43 17.98 -1.52
C ILE A 240 -0.58 18.54 -2.66
N PHE A 241 0.67 18.84 -2.36
CA PHE A 241 1.63 19.35 -3.33
C PHE A 241 2.75 18.34 -3.51
N ARG A 242 3.19 18.09 -4.74
CA ARG A 242 4.39 17.28 -4.98
C ARG A 242 5.63 18.03 -4.49
N ASP A 243 6.57 17.35 -3.85
CA ASP A 243 7.81 17.95 -3.37
C ASP A 243 8.88 18.07 -4.47
N ASN A 244 8.45 18.51 -5.65
CA ASN A 244 9.29 18.86 -6.79
C ASN A 244 9.20 20.37 -7.06
N GLU A 245 9.96 20.87 -8.04
CA GLU A 245 10.02 22.31 -8.33
C GLU A 245 8.63 22.93 -8.57
N SER A 246 7.84 22.33 -9.47
CA SER A 246 6.49 22.84 -9.80
C SER A 246 5.57 22.86 -8.57
N GLY A 247 5.55 21.79 -7.78
CA GLY A 247 4.71 21.74 -6.58
C GLY A 247 5.19 22.68 -5.46
N ARG A 248 6.50 22.88 -5.30
CA ARG A 248 7.06 23.87 -4.36
C ARG A 248 6.69 25.30 -4.77
N ARG A 249 6.75 25.64 -6.07
CA ARG A 249 6.29 26.93 -6.59
C ARG A 249 4.80 27.16 -6.30
N GLN A 250 3.96 26.15 -6.50
CA GLN A 250 2.52 26.24 -6.19
C GLN A 250 2.24 26.38 -4.69
N LEU A 251 3.02 25.71 -3.84
CA LEU A 251 2.93 25.86 -2.39
C LEU A 251 3.32 27.27 -1.95
N ALA A 252 4.41 27.83 -2.47
CA ALA A 252 4.84 29.19 -2.16
C ALA A 252 3.77 30.23 -2.54
N LYS A 253 3.17 30.10 -3.73
CA LYS A 253 2.04 30.96 -4.16
C LYS A 253 0.86 30.88 -3.18
N PHE A 254 0.47 29.67 -2.79
CA PHE A 254 -0.59 29.45 -1.81
C PHE A 254 -0.29 30.10 -0.45
N GLU A 255 0.95 29.99 0.04
CA GLU A 255 1.34 30.58 1.33
C GLU A 255 1.34 32.12 1.29
N ILE A 256 1.78 32.73 0.18
CA ILE A 256 1.70 34.19 -0.02
C ILE A 256 0.25 34.67 -0.07
N GLU A 257 -0.63 33.98 -0.81
CA GLU A 257 -2.05 34.33 -0.89
C GLU A 257 -2.75 34.25 0.46
N ARG A 258 -2.36 33.26 1.29
CA ARG A 258 -2.91 33.10 2.63
C ARG A 258 -2.47 34.22 3.58
N LEU A 259 -1.22 34.67 3.51
CA LEU A 259 -0.71 35.78 4.31
C LEU A 259 -1.37 37.12 3.95
N ARG A 260 -1.86 37.28 2.73
CA ARG A 260 -2.59 38.49 2.29
C ARG A 260 -4.05 38.53 2.76
N LYS A 261 -4.60 37.39 3.17
CA LYS A 261 -6.02 37.23 3.57
C LYS A 261 -6.23 37.17 5.09
N GLY A 262 -5.16 37.00 5.87
CA GLY A 262 -5.19 36.98 7.34
C GLY A 262 -4.60 38.26 7.89
#